data_AF-A0A7X6X5C0-F1
#
_entry.id   AF-A0A7X6X5C0-F1
#
_cell.length_a   1.000
_cell.length_b   1.000
_cell.length_c   1.000
_cell.angle_alpha   90.00
_cell.angle_beta   90.00
_cell.angle_gamma   90.00
#
_symmetry.space_group_name_H-M   'P 1'
#
loop_
_entity.id
_entity.type
_entity.pdbx_description
1 polymer ?
#
loop_
_entity_poly.entity_id
_entity_poly.type
_entity_poly.pdbx_seq_one_letter_code
_entity_poly.pdbx_strand_id
1 'polypeptide(L)' 'MTITNNATNDVRLAVLIDADNVPPHNVQAMMEEIARYGTPTIKRIYGDWTRPS' A
#
# COMPACT_ATOMS: atom_id res chain seq x y z
N MET A 1 10.74 20.49 30.97
CA MET A 1 9.39 20.01 30.64
C MET A 1 9.18 20.29 29.16
N THR A 2 9.63 19.36 28.31
CA THR A 2 9.55 19.52 26.86
C THR A 2 8.23 18.92 26.40
N ILE A 3 7.33 19.76 25.89
CA ILE A 3 6.14 19.30 25.19
C ILE A 3 6.62 18.79 23.83
N THR A 4 7.00 17.52 23.74
CA THR A 4 7.20 16.89 22.43
C THR A 4 5.82 16.71 21.82
N ASN A 5 5.46 17.59 20.88
CA ASN A 5 4.40 17.30 19.92
C ASN A 5 4.87 16.12 19.08
N ASN A 6 4.72 14.92 19.62
CA ASN A 6 4.85 13.69 18.87
C ASN A 6 3.54 13.50 18.11
N ALA A 7 3.23 14.42 17.20
CA ALA A 7 2.40 14.09 16.06
C ALA A 7 3.28 13.16 15.23
N THR A 8 3.37 11.90 15.65
CA THR A 8 3.76 10.81 14.77
C THR A 8 2.84 10.97 13.58
N ASN A 9 3.37 11.56 12.51
CA ASN A 9 2.67 11.69 11.24
C ASN A 9 2.47 10.25 10.78
N ASP A 10 1.41 9.62 11.26
CA ASP A 10 0.99 8.29 10.89
C ASP A 10 0.44 8.48 9.47
N VAL A 11 1.37 8.52 8.51
CA VAL A 11 1.10 8.82 7.11
C VAL A 11 0.24 7.66 6.61
N ARG A 12 -1.06 7.90 6.50
CA ARG A 12 -2.02 6.90 6.01
C ARG A 12 -2.00 6.93 4.49
N LEU A 13 -1.66 5.80 3.89
CA LEU A 13 -1.57 5.65 2.45
C LEU A 13 -2.79 4.88 1.93
N ALA A 14 -3.40 5.39 0.85
CA ALA A 14 -4.37 4.65 0.07
C ALA A 14 -3.66 4.09 -1.18
N VAL A 15 -3.70 2.78 -1.34
CA VAL A 15 -3.01 2.04 -2.40
C VAL A 15 -4.05 1.45 -3.33
N LEU A 16 -3.91 1.76 -4.62
CA LEU A 16 -4.71 1.19 -5.68
C LEU A 16 -3.80 0.50 -6.70
N ILE A 17 -4.06 -0.79 -6.96
CA ILE A 17 -3.25 -1.63 -7.84
C ILE A 17 -4.09 -2.09 -9.02
N ASP A 18 -3.52 -1.99 -10.21
CA ASP A 18 -4.02 -2.59 -11.43
C ASP A 18 -3.38 -3.98 -11.59
N ALA A 19 -4.13 -5.04 -11.30
CA ALA A 19 -3.67 -6.43 -11.39
C ALA A 19 -3.52 -6.93 -12.82
N ASP A 20 -4.09 -6.26 -13.82
CA ASP A 20 -3.88 -6.64 -15.22
C ASP A 20 -2.50 -6.17 -15.70
N ASN A 21 -1.94 -5.15 -15.05
CA ASN A 21 -0.62 -4.58 -15.40
C ASN A 21 0.48 -4.90 -14.37
N VAL A 22 0.12 -5.30 -13.15
CA VAL A 22 1.06 -5.66 -12.09
C VAL A 22 1.08 -7.18 -11.88
N PRO A 23 2.21 -7.86 -12.12
CA PRO A 23 2.33 -9.29 -11.84
C PRO A 23 2.10 -9.58 -10.35
N PRO A 24 1.39 -10.67 -9.98
CA PRO A 24 1.11 -11.00 -8.58
C PRO A 24 2.37 -11.11 -7.70
N HIS A 25 3.48 -11.57 -8.28
CA HIS A 25 4.75 -11.75 -7.57
C HIS A 25 5.42 -10.43 -7.15
N ASN A 26 5.07 -9.30 -7.77
CA ASN A 26 5.62 -7.98 -7.42
C ASN A 26 4.83 -7.28 -6.31
N VAL A 27 3.58 -7.68 -6.08
CA VAL A 27 2.68 -7.00 -5.12
C VAL A 27 3.24 -7.03 -3.70
N GLN A 28 3.89 -8.13 -3.31
CA GLN A 28 4.51 -8.25 -1.98
C GLN A 28 5.63 -7.23 -1.77
N ALA A 29 6.59 -7.15 -2.70
CA ALA A 29 7.70 -6.21 -2.62
C ALA A 29 7.23 -4.75 -2.66
N MET A 30 6.19 -4.44 -3.46
CA MET A 30 5.58 -3.12 -3.47
C MET A 30 4.96 -2.74 -2.12
N MET A 31 4.25 -3.67 -1.47
CA MET A 31 3.64 -3.40 -0.16
C MET A 31 4.70 -3.16 0.93
N GLU A 32 5.82 -3.88 0.89
CA GLU A 32 6.97 -3.66 1.78
C GLU A 32 7.61 -2.29 1.58
N GLU A 33 7.72 -1.84 0.33
CA GLU A 33 8.21 -0.50 -0.01
C GLU A 33 7.23 0.58 0.48
N ILE A 34 5.94 0.42 0.22
CA ILE A 34 4.89 1.36 0.67
C ILE A 34 4.89 1.50 2.20
N ALA A 35 5.07 0.39 2.93
CA ALA A 35 5.14 0.39 4.39
C ALA A 35 6.29 1.23 4.96
N ARG A 36 7.36 1.51 4.19
CA ARG A 36 8.45 2.41 4.60
C ARG A 36 8.03 3.89 4.59
N TYR A 37 7.07 4.26 3.75
CA TYR A 37 6.61 5.65 3.60
C TYR A 37 5.40 5.98 4.48
N GLY A 38 4.70 4.96 4.97
CA GLY A 38 3.51 5.14 5.79
C GLY A 38 2.69 3.86 5.91
N THR A 39 1.62 3.92 6.69
CA THR A 39 0.72 2.79 6.91
C THR A 39 -0.30 2.72 5.77
N PRO A 40 -0.28 1.73 4.88
CA PRO A 40 -1.31 1.56 3.87
C PRO A 40 -2.63 1.13 4.51
N THR A 41 -3.59 2.04 4.61
CA THR A 41 -4.89 1.84 5.27
C THR A 41 -5.98 1.37 4.32
N ILE A 42 -5.86 1.70 3.04
CA ILE A 42 -6.78 1.26 1.98
C ILE A 42 -5.94 0.53 0.95
N LYS A 43 -6.34 -0.68 0.59
CA LYS A 43 -5.70 -1.51 -0.44
C LYS A 43 -6.80 -2.03 -1.36
N ARG A 44 -6.77 -1.64 -2.63
CA ARG A 44 -7.68 -2.15 -3.66
C ARG A 44 -6.87 -2.67 -4.83
N ILE A 45 -7.33 -3.77 -5.40
CA ILE A 45 -6.73 -4.41 -6.56
C ILE A 45 -7.85 -4.61 -7.58
N TYR A 46 -7.71 -4.03 -8.77
CA TYR A 46 -8.64 -4.23 -9.89
C TYR A 46 -7.96 -5.07 -10.95
N GLY A 47 -8.61 -6.15 -11.38
CA GLY A 47 -8.15 -6.99 -12.48
C GLY A 47 -9.29 -7.85 -13.02
N ASP A 48 -9.08 -8.43 -14.19
CA ASP A 48 -10.06 -9.30 -14.83
C ASP A 48 -10.11 -10.68 -14.14
N TRP A 49 -11.02 -10.81 -13.15
CA TRP A 49 -11.22 -12.06 -12.41
C TRP A 49 -11.92 -13.16 -13.23
N THR A 50 -12.25 -12.90 -14.50
CA THR A 50 -12.82 -13.92 -15.41
C THR A 50 -11.76 -14.77 -16.09
N ARG A 51 -10.49 -14.37 -16.01
CA ARG A 51 -9.36 -15.11 -16.57
C ARG A 51 -8.52 -15.67 -15.43
N PRO A 52 -8.46 -17.00 -15.26
CA PRO A 52 -7.51 -17.59 -14.33
C PRO A 52 -6.11 -17.42 -14.90
N SER A 53 -5.37 -16.46 -14.37
CA SER A 53 -3.92 -16.29 -14.58
C SER A 53 -3.14 -17.36 -13.85
#